data_AF-A0A2V3UZM1-F1
#
_entry.id   AF-A0A2V3UZM1-F1
#
_cell.length_a   1.000
_cell.length_b   1.000
_cell.length_c   1.000
_cell.angle_alpha   90.00
_cell.angle_beta   90.00
_cell.angle_gamma   90.00
#
_symmetry.space_group_name_H-M   'P 1'
#
loop_
_entity.id
_entity.type
_entity.pdbx_description
1 polymer ?
#
loop_
_entity_poly.entity_id
_entity_poly.type
_entity_poly.pdbx_seq_one_letter_code
_entity_poly.pdbx_strand_id
1 'polypeptide(L)'
;MSVGRRRGLADLACRALQATLPPSLQSWGRAIRCETAEISNDTKALLFALDSVFGLIPRVLASYLLRPFASLIGEGALSSEGLTTMDFHESAARRPRAIGIACATAAVALGLAYMGVAGAPARYLGINLVALAIGMTLLGLVGRVMLAGPRWAGGTIAAMAGALLATALLGDDVDGAVRWVRLGGLSIQPSLILLPLMVVAFARCRDALATAGMIVAAAAMAIQPDRAMAGMLAAGLGVLAVMRPERHLIAALGASVASFAATLVRADTLAAVPYVDQILYSSFDVHAAAGAAVLGGSALLLVPAIVGWRRDPANRDSYAAFGFVWLAGIMAAALGNYPTPIVGYGGSAIIGYALSLLALPKLTGAGVGVDAQAAGEAETTPLDRHLLVGAA
;
A
#
# COMPACT_ATOMS: atom_id res chain seq x y z
N MET A 1 -20.78 -15.67 37.37
CA MET A 1 -20.31 -16.89 36.69
C MET A 1 -19.60 -17.76 37.70
N SER A 2 -19.96 -19.04 37.81
CA SER A 2 -19.25 -19.98 38.69
C SER A 2 -17.82 -20.20 38.21
N VAL A 3 -16.92 -20.42 39.17
CA VAL A 3 -15.46 -20.62 38.99
C VAL A 3 -15.19 -21.65 37.89
N GLY A 4 -15.81 -22.84 37.97
CA GLY A 4 -15.65 -23.90 36.96
C GLY A 4 -16.12 -23.56 35.52
N ARG A 5 -17.06 -22.60 35.34
CA ARG A 5 -17.46 -22.17 33.98
C ARG A 5 -16.40 -21.31 33.31
N ARG A 6 -15.60 -20.55 34.07
CA ARG A 6 -14.51 -19.73 33.53
C ARG A 6 -13.36 -20.60 33.04
N ARG A 7 -13.04 -21.65 33.78
CA ARG A 7 -12.03 -22.64 33.37
C ARG A 7 -12.42 -23.37 32.09
N GLY A 8 -13.69 -23.80 31.99
CA GLY A 8 -14.21 -24.43 30.77
C GLY A 8 -14.13 -23.52 29.53
N LEU A 9 -14.33 -22.21 29.70
CA LEU A 9 -14.18 -21.23 28.61
C LEU A 9 -12.72 -21.01 28.21
N ALA A 10 -11.78 -20.99 29.17
CA ALA A 10 -10.36 -20.86 28.89
C ALA A 10 -9.85 -22.07 28.06
N ASP A 11 -10.28 -23.27 28.44
CA ASP A 11 -9.94 -24.51 27.71
C ASP A 11 -10.58 -24.58 26.32
N LEU A 12 -11.79 -24.03 26.17
CA LEU A 12 -12.46 -23.93 24.87
C LEU A 12 -11.71 -22.95 23.96
N ALA A 13 -11.33 -21.78 24.47
CA ALA A 13 -10.56 -20.77 23.74
C ALA A 13 -9.21 -21.33 23.28
N CYS A 14 -8.48 -22.03 24.14
CA CYS A 14 -7.20 -22.66 23.78
C CYS A 14 -7.36 -23.74 22.70
N ARG A 15 -8.43 -24.56 22.77
CA ARG A 15 -8.70 -25.59 21.75
C ARG A 15 -9.09 -24.98 20.40
N ALA A 16 -9.94 -23.96 20.41
CA ALA A 16 -10.33 -23.23 19.20
C ALA A 16 -9.12 -22.56 18.54
N LEU A 17 -8.25 -21.95 19.34
CA LEU A 17 -6.98 -21.38 18.86
C LEU A 17 -6.09 -22.46 18.24
N GLN A 18 -5.91 -23.58 18.93
CA GLN A 18 -5.06 -24.68 18.45
C GLN A 18 -5.56 -25.31 17.14
N ALA A 19 -6.88 -25.40 16.95
CA ALA A 19 -7.49 -25.92 15.73
C ALA A 19 -7.34 -24.97 14.53
N THR A 20 -7.19 -23.66 14.78
CA THR A 20 -7.15 -22.63 13.72
C THR A 20 -5.73 -22.19 13.34
N LEU A 21 -4.73 -22.49 14.18
CA LEU A 21 -3.34 -22.11 13.96
C LEU A 21 -2.70 -22.89 12.79
N PRO A 22 -1.97 -22.20 11.88
CA PRO A 22 -1.17 -22.85 10.84
C PRO A 22 -0.02 -23.69 11.44
N PRO A 23 0.56 -24.64 10.68
CA PRO A 23 1.59 -25.56 11.18
C PRO A 23 2.77 -24.87 11.89
N SER A 24 3.21 -23.72 11.40
CA SER A 24 4.32 -22.95 11.97
C SER A 24 4.02 -22.34 13.35
N LEU A 25 2.75 -22.23 13.75
CA LEU A 25 2.33 -21.65 15.04
C LEU A 25 1.76 -22.70 16.00
N GLN A 26 1.75 -23.98 15.61
CA GLN A 26 1.21 -25.07 16.45
C GLN A 26 1.97 -25.23 17.77
N SER A 27 3.28 -24.95 17.80
CA SER A 27 4.09 -24.96 19.02
C SER A 27 3.62 -23.90 20.03
N TRP A 28 3.30 -22.70 19.57
CA TRP A 28 2.74 -21.62 20.39
C TRP A 28 1.36 -21.97 20.94
N GLY A 29 0.49 -22.57 20.11
CA GLY A 29 -0.82 -23.04 20.56
C GLY A 29 -0.72 -24.11 21.67
N ARG A 30 0.29 -24.99 21.61
CA ARG A 30 0.58 -25.95 22.68
C ARG A 30 1.09 -25.26 23.94
N ALA A 31 2.03 -24.33 23.82
CA ALA A 31 2.59 -23.59 24.95
C ALA A 31 1.52 -22.80 25.72
N ILE A 32 0.68 -22.03 25.02
CA ILE A 32 -0.42 -21.26 25.62
C ILE A 32 -1.39 -22.17 26.37
N ARG A 33 -1.69 -23.36 25.83
CA ARG A 33 -2.57 -24.31 26.49
C ARG A 33 -1.94 -24.87 27.78
N CYS A 34 -0.64 -25.19 27.76
CA CYS A 34 0.07 -25.66 28.96
C CYS A 34 0.14 -24.57 30.03
N GLU A 35 0.50 -23.34 29.65
CA GLU A 35 0.61 -22.21 30.57
C GLU A 35 -0.75 -21.81 31.16
N THR A 36 -1.81 -21.83 30.33
CA THR A 36 -3.20 -21.66 30.80
C THR A 36 -3.60 -22.74 31.80
N ALA A 37 -3.11 -23.97 31.63
CA ALA A 37 -3.39 -25.08 32.54
C ALA A 37 -2.67 -24.93 33.89
N GLU A 38 -1.48 -24.31 33.93
CA GLU A 38 -0.72 -24.07 35.15
C GLU A 38 -1.25 -22.91 36.00
N ILE A 39 -1.99 -21.96 35.41
CA ILE A 39 -2.59 -20.85 36.16
C ILE A 39 -3.72 -21.37 37.07
N SER A 40 -3.50 -21.28 38.38
CA SER A 40 -4.43 -21.75 39.43
C SER A 40 -5.69 -20.88 39.60
N ASN A 41 -5.66 -19.63 39.16
CA ASN A 41 -6.80 -18.72 39.22
C ASN A 41 -7.57 -18.71 37.89
N ASP A 42 -8.79 -19.26 37.90
CA ASP A 42 -9.64 -19.41 36.72
C ASP A 42 -9.94 -18.11 35.96
N THR A 43 -9.97 -16.98 36.65
CA THR A 43 -10.20 -15.67 35.99
C THR A 43 -8.94 -15.20 35.28
N LYS A 44 -7.77 -15.39 35.90
CA LYS A 44 -6.48 -15.07 35.27
C LYS A 44 -6.18 -16.00 34.10
N ALA A 45 -6.51 -17.29 34.22
CA ALA A 45 -6.37 -18.26 33.15
C ALA A 45 -7.23 -17.89 31.93
N LEU A 46 -8.48 -17.48 32.15
CA LEU A 46 -9.36 -17.04 31.08
C LEU A 46 -8.87 -15.76 30.41
N LEU A 47 -8.45 -14.75 31.18
CA LEU A 47 -7.91 -13.50 30.63
C LEU A 47 -6.63 -13.76 29.83
N PHE A 48 -5.72 -14.56 30.35
CA PHE A 48 -4.50 -14.95 29.64
C PHE A 48 -4.79 -15.70 28.34
N ALA A 49 -5.74 -16.64 28.35
CA ALA A 49 -6.16 -17.36 27.14
C ALA A 49 -6.77 -16.42 26.10
N LEU A 50 -7.63 -15.48 26.51
CA LEU A 50 -8.23 -14.50 25.62
C LEU A 50 -7.19 -13.53 25.05
N ASP A 51 -6.31 -12.97 25.88
CA ASP A 51 -5.23 -12.08 25.45
C ASP A 51 -4.29 -12.80 24.47
N SER A 52 -3.99 -14.08 24.72
CA SER A 52 -3.20 -14.90 23.81
C SER A 52 -3.88 -15.14 22.47
N VAL A 53 -5.20 -15.36 22.48
CA VAL A 53 -6.01 -15.45 21.25
C VAL A 53 -5.94 -14.14 20.48
N PHE A 54 -6.20 -12.99 21.12
CA PHE A 54 -6.15 -11.68 20.48
C PHE A 54 -4.74 -11.32 19.97
N GLY A 55 -3.69 -11.73 20.68
CA GLY A 55 -2.30 -11.52 20.25
C GLY A 55 -1.90 -12.37 19.03
N LEU A 56 -2.53 -13.53 18.83
CA LEU A 56 -2.22 -14.44 17.72
C LEU A 56 -3.14 -14.29 16.50
N ILE A 57 -4.36 -13.75 16.67
CA ILE A 57 -5.31 -13.50 15.57
C ILE A 57 -4.67 -12.73 14.40
N PRO A 58 -3.90 -11.64 14.60
CA PRO A 58 -3.24 -10.94 13.50
C PRO A 58 -2.25 -11.83 12.73
N ARG A 59 -1.58 -12.77 13.41
CA ARG A 59 -0.61 -13.70 12.79
C ARG A 59 -1.30 -14.79 11.99
N VAL A 60 -2.38 -15.33 12.54
CA VAL A 60 -3.25 -16.30 11.86
C VAL A 60 -3.82 -15.67 10.59
N LEU A 61 -4.39 -14.48 10.70
CA LEU A 61 -4.95 -13.75 9.57
C LEU A 61 -3.87 -13.42 8.53
N ALA A 62 -2.71 -12.89 8.93
CA ALA A 62 -1.59 -12.64 8.02
C ALA A 62 -1.13 -13.91 7.29
N SER A 63 -1.02 -15.04 8.00
CA SER A 63 -0.59 -16.31 7.40
C SER A 63 -1.57 -16.82 6.34
N TYR A 64 -2.88 -16.74 6.59
CA TYR A 64 -3.90 -17.15 5.63
C TYR A 64 -4.01 -16.17 4.46
N LEU A 65 -3.88 -14.86 4.70
CA LEU A 65 -3.94 -13.84 3.65
C LEU A 65 -2.70 -13.85 2.75
N LEU A 66 -1.52 -14.17 3.27
CA LEU A 66 -0.26 -14.18 2.52
C LEU A 66 0.04 -15.53 1.83
N ARG A 67 -0.62 -16.62 2.24
CA ARG A 67 -0.42 -17.97 1.69
C ARG A 67 -0.55 -18.06 0.16
N PRO A 68 -1.53 -17.40 -0.50
CA PRO A 68 -1.65 -17.41 -1.96
C PRO A 68 -0.49 -16.70 -2.67
N PHE A 69 0.24 -15.84 -1.95
CA PHE A 69 1.28 -14.96 -2.49
C PHE A 69 2.70 -15.41 -2.12
N ALA A 70 2.87 -16.60 -1.54
CA ALA A 70 4.17 -17.13 -1.13
C ALA A 70 5.20 -17.15 -2.28
N SER A 71 4.77 -17.42 -3.51
CA SER A 71 5.61 -17.41 -4.72
C SER A 71 6.04 -16.01 -5.17
N LEU A 72 5.30 -14.96 -4.77
CA LEU A 72 5.65 -13.54 -4.99
C LEU A 72 6.57 -13.00 -3.89
N ILE A 73 6.61 -13.68 -2.75
CA ILE A 73 7.32 -13.33 -1.53
C ILE A 73 8.75 -13.94 -1.53
N GLY A 74 9.09 -14.80 -2.49
CA GLY A 74 10.38 -15.48 -2.60
C GLY A 74 10.45 -16.70 -1.68
N GLU A 75 10.86 -17.85 -2.24
CA GLU A 75 10.72 -19.20 -1.66
C GLU A 75 11.40 -19.42 -0.29
N GLY A 76 12.27 -18.52 0.17
CA GLY A 76 12.99 -18.68 1.44
C GLY A 76 12.16 -18.51 2.73
N ALA A 77 10.88 -18.11 2.66
CA ALA A 77 10.09 -17.76 3.85
C ALA A 77 9.36 -18.95 4.52
N LEU A 78 9.33 -20.14 3.91
CA LEU A 78 8.54 -21.27 4.41
C LEU A 78 9.36 -22.39 5.06
N SER A 79 10.70 -22.28 5.08
CA SER A 79 11.61 -23.33 5.56
C SER A 79 12.65 -22.85 6.56
N SER A 80 12.31 -21.91 7.45
CA SER A 80 13.21 -21.53 8.55
C SER A 80 12.57 -21.90 9.89
N GLU A 81 12.86 -23.13 10.35
CA GLU A 81 12.64 -23.54 11.73
C GLU A 81 13.45 -22.62 12.66
N GLY A 82 12.80 -22.09 13.69
CA GLY A 82 13.44 -21.35 14.78
C GLY A 82 13.66 -19.86 14.50
N LEU A 83 12.58 -19.06 14.50
CA LEU A 83 12.68 -17.61 14.45
C LEU A 83 11.79 -16.97 15.53
N THR A 84 12.41 -16.24 16.47
CA THR A 84 11.74 -15.57 17.59
C THR A 84 10.92 -14.36 17.10
N THR A 85 10.01 -13.85 17.93
CA THR A 85 9.05 -12.79 17.57
C THR A 85 9.67 -11.46 17.09
N MET A 86 10.95 -11.19 17.38
CA MET A 86 11.67 -10.02 16.84
C MET A 86 11.94 -10.14 15.34
N ASP A 87 12.07 -11.35 14.84
CA ASP A 87 12.73 -11.66 13.58
C ASP A 87 11.74 -11.69 12.40
N PHE A 88 10.47 -12.00 12.66
CA PHE A 88 9.36 -11.85 11.70
C PHE A 88 8.96 -10.39 11.48
N HIS A 89 8.97 -9.56 12.54
CA HIS A 89 8.69 -8.14 12.41
C HIS A 89 9.79 -7.45 11.60
N GLU A 90 11.05 -7.88 11.76
CA GLU A 90 12.15 -7.47 10.89
C GLU A 90 12.00 -8.01 9.45
N SER A 91 11.63 -9.27 9.27
CA SER A 91 11.46 -9.89 7.95
C SER A 91 10.31 -9.27 7.13
N ALA A 92 9.19 -8.94 7.77
CA ALA A 92 8.09 -8.21 7.14
C ALA A 92 8.45 -6.73 6.90
N ALA A 93 9.16 -6.10 7.84
CA ALA A 93 9.70 -4.74 7.69
C ALA A 93 10.70 -4.63 6.53
N ARG A 94 11.40 -5.73 6.19
CA ARG A 94 12.29 -5.80 5.03
C ARG A 94 11.56 -5.79 3.69
N ARG A 95 10.23 -5.94 3.66
CA ARG A 95 9.42 -6.12 2.45
C ARG A 95 8.26 -5.12 2.41
N PRO A 96 8.51 -3.85 2.04
CA PRO A 96 7.53 -2.77 2.15
C PRO A 96 6.28 -3.03 1.29
N ARG A 97 6.41 -3.74 0.16
CA ARG A 97 5.27 -4.16 -0.67
C ARG A 97 4.35 -5.14 0.07
N ALA A 98 4.91 -6.07 0.85
CA ALA A 98 4.12 -7.03 1.62
C ALA A 98 3.31 -6.32 2.72
N ILE A 99 3.89 -5.31 3.37
CA ILE A 99 3.18 -4.44 4.32
C ILE A 99 2.03 -3.74 3.60
N GLY A 100 2.29 -3.13 2.43
CA GLY A 100 1.25 -2.49 1.62
C GLY A 100 0.13 -3.42 1.22
N ILE A 101 0.43 -4.66 0.81
CA ILE A 101 -0.56 -5.68 0.46
C ILE A 101 -1.43 -6.02 1.68
N ALA A 102 -0.81 -6.22 2.85
CA ALA A 102 -1.52 -6.51 4.09
C ALA A 102 -2.43 -5.35 4.50
N CYS A 103 -1.93 -4.10 4.43
CA CYS A 103 -2.69 -2.89 4.70
C CYS A 103 -3.87 -2.72 3.75
N ALA A 104 -3.67 -2.89 2.44
CA ALA A 104 -4.74 -2.84 1.44
C ALA A 104 -5.82 -3.88 1.71
N THR A 105 -5.42 -5.13 1.97
CA THR A 105 -6.34 -6.24 2.22
C THR A 105 -7.15 -6.01 3.50
N ALA A 106 -6.49 -5.56 4.58
CA ALA A 106 -7.16 -5.23 5.83
C ALA A 106 -8.09 -4.01 5.69
N ALA A 107 -7.67 -2.97 4.96
CA ALA A 107 -8.51 -1.80 4.70
C ALA A 107 -9.76 -2.16 3.87
N VAL A 108 -9.62 -3.00 2.84
CA VAL A 108 -10.78 -3.53 2.10
C VAL A 108 -11.68 -4.34 3.03
N ALA A 109 -11.12 -5.24 3.85
CA ALA A 109 -11.93 -6.04 4.78
C ALA A 109 -12.72 -5.17 5.77
N LEU A 110 -12.12 -4.11 6.29
CA LEU A 110 -12.82 -3.14 7.15
C LEU A 110 -13.91 -2.37 6.40
N GLY A 111 -13.65 -1.97 5.15
CA GLY A 111 -14.64 -1.36 4.27
C GLY A 111 -15.82 -2.29 3.96
N LEU A 112 -15.56 -3.56 3.69
CA LEU A 112 -16.58 -4.59 3.48
C LEU A 112 -17.42 -4.81 4.75
N ALA A 113 -16.79 -4.83 5.93
CA ALA A 113 -17.49 -4.94 7.20
C ALA A 113 -18.42 -3.74 7.44
N TYR A 114 -17.93 -2.51 7.20
CA TYR A 114 -18.76 -1.30 7.23
C TYR A 114 -19.96 -1.42 6.26
N MET A 115 -19.71 -1.72 4.99
CA MET A 115 -20.76 -1.82 3.98
C MET A 115 -21.80 -2.89 4.34
N GLY A 116 -21.38 -4.03 4.89
CA GLY A 116 -22.27 -5.07 5.37
C GLY A 116 -23.16 -4.62 6.52
N VAL A 117 -22.60 -3.92 7.52
CA VAL A 117 -23.36 -3.38 8.65
C VAL A 117 -24.29 -2.24 8.22
N ALA A 118 -23.86 -1.40 7.28
CA ALA A 118 -24.63 -0.28 6.75
C ALA A 118 -25.70 -0.69 5.71
N GLY A 119 -25.89 -1.99 5.47
CA GLY A 119 -26.92 -2.51 4.57
C GLY A 119 -26.66 -2.23 3.09
N ALA A 120 -25.41 -2.06 2.68
CA ALA A 120 -25.07 -1.81 1.28
C ALA A 120 -25.46 -3.01 0.38
N PRO A 121 -25.81 -2.77 -0.90
CA PRO A 121 -26.09 -3.85 -1.85
C PRO A 121 -24.90 -4.83 -1.96
N ALA A 122 -25.18 -6.14 -1.97
CA ALA A 122 -24.14 -7.18 -2.03
C ALA A 122 -23.19 -7.04 -3.24
N ARG A 123 -23.68 -6.45 -4.34
CA ARG A 123 -22.87 -6.12 -5.52
C ARG A 123 -21.68 -5.21 -5.18
N TYR A 124 -21.82 -4.28 -4.23
CA TYR A 124 -20.76 -3.33 -3.87
C TYR A 124 -19.60 -4.05 -3.19
N LEU A 125 -19.91 -5.00 -2.30
CA LEU A 125 -18.93 -5.86 -1.66
C LEU A 125 -18.19 -6.71 -2.72
N GLY A 126 -18.94 -7.30 -3.65
CA GLY A 126 -18.38 -8.07 -4.76
C GLY A 126 -17.42 -7.25 -5.63
N ILE A 127 -17.77 -6.01 -5.97
CA ILE A 127 -16.91 -5.12 -6.78
C ILE A 127 -15.60 -4.80 -6.06
N ASN A 128 -15.64 -4.48 -4.76
CA ASN A 128 -14.42 -4.18 -4.00
C ASN A 128 -13.52 -5.44 -3.89
N LEU A 129 -14.10 -6.63 -3.69
CA LEU A 129 -13.34 -7.89 -3.70
C LEU A 129 -12.69 -8.18 -5.06
N VAL A 130 -13.44 -8.00 -6.16
CA VAL A 130 -12.91 -8.19 -7.52
C VAL A 130 -11.82 -7.16 -7.82
N ALA A 131 -12.00 -5.90 -7.42
CA ALA A 131 -11.00 -4.85 -7.59
C ALA A 131 -9.71 -5.17 -6.81
N LEU A 132 -9.83 -5.73 -5.59
CA LEU A 132 -8.68 -6.21 -4.82
C LEU A 132 -7.97 -7.34 -5.57
N ALA A 133 -8.70 -8.33 -6.07
CA ALA A 133 -8.13 -9.44 -6.83
C ALA A 133 -7.41 -8.96 -8.11
N ILE A 134 -8.02 -8.02 -8.85
CA ILE A 134 -7.41 -7.39 -10.04
C ILE A 134 -6.13 -6.65 -9.65
N GLY A 135 -6.19 -5.79 -8.62
CA GLY A 135 -5.04 -5.03 -8.15
C GLY A 135 -3.87 -5.92 -7.74
N MET A 136 -4.14 -7.00 -6.99
CA MET A 136 -3.13 -7.97 -6.57
C MET A 136 -2.56 -8.76 -7.75
N THR A 137 -3.40 -9.14 -8.71
CA THR A 137 -2.98 -9.85 -9.92
C THR A 137 -2.07 -8.96 -10.77
N LEU A 138 -2.45 -7.71 -11.00
CA LEU A 138 -1.64 -6.74 -11.74
C LEU A 138 -0.33 -6.44 -11.01
N LEU A 139 -0.35 -6.26 -9.69
CA LEU A 139 0.85 -6.10 -8.87
C LEU A 139 1.80 -7.30 -9.02
N GLY A 140 1.26 -8.52 -9.07
CA GLY A 140 2.02 -9.74 -9.26
C GLY A 140 2.62 -9.89 -10.67
N LEU A 141 1.81 -9.66 -11.71
CA LEU A 141 2.22 -9.80 -13.11
C LEU A 141 3.18 -8.68 -13.54
N VAL A 142 2.77 -7.42 -13.33
CA VAL A 142 3.56 -6.24 -13.70
C VAL A 142 4.82 -6.14 -12.85
N GLY A 143 4.76 -6.56 -11.58
CA GLY A 143 5.92 -6.62 -10.70
C GLY A 143 7.02 -7.58 -11.17
N ARG A 144 6.69 -8.56 -12.01
CA ARG A 144 7.64 -9.46 -12.68
C ARG A 144 8.21 -8.83 -13.95
N VAL A 145 7.41 -8.07 -14.70
CA VAL A 145 7.83 -7.46 -15.99
C VAL A 145 8.61 -6.15 -15.79
N MET A 146 8.20 -5.28 -14.85
CA MET A 146 8.87 -3.99 -14.57
C MET A 146 10.24 -4.12 -13.86
N LEU A 147 10.75 -5.34 -13.70
CA LEU A 147 12.15 -5.59 -13.32
C LEU A 147 13.16 -5.11 -14.39
N ALA A 148 12.70 -4.65 -15.56
CA ALA A 148 13.53 -4.25 -16.71
C ALA A 148 14.26 -2.89 -16.61
N GLY A 149 14.21 -2.19 -15.46
CA GLY A 149 15.11 -1.08 -15.13
C GLY A 149 14.57 0.36 -15.41
N PRO A 150 15.32 1.41 -14.98
CA PRO A 150 14.88 2.81 -14.98
C PRO A 150 14.57 3.41 -16.37
N ARG A 151 15.06 2.77 -17.44
CA ARG A 151 15.05 3.30 -18.81
C ARG A 151 13.65 3.54 -19.39
N TRP A 152 12.62 2.91 -18.84
CA TRP A 152 11.24 3.01 -19.35
C TRP A 152 10.31 3.83 -18.45
N ALA A 153 10.79 4.35 -17.32
CA ALA A 153 9.95 5.05 -16.36
C ALA A 153 9.32 6.32 -16.96
N GLY A 154 10.11 7.16 -17.63
CA GLY A 154 9.60 8.37 -18.30
C GLY A 154 8.56 8.07 -19.38
N GLY A 155 8.80 7.07 -20.23
CA GLY A 155 7.84 6.63 -21.25
C GLY A 155 6.54 6.06 -20.66
N THR A 156 6.64 5.32 -19.55
CA THR A 156 5.45 4.80 -18.84
C THR A 156 4.64 5.95 -18.23
N ILE A 157 5.28 6.93 -17.60
CA ILE A 157 4.62 8.13 -17.05
C ILE A 157 3.94 8.92 -18.17
N ALA A 158 4.61 9.12 -19.31
CA ALA A 158 4.02 9.80 -20.47
C ALA A 158 2.81 9.05 -21.04
N ALA A 159 2.89 7.72 -21.16
CA ALA A 159 1.77 6.90 -21.62
C ALA A 159 0.56 6.97 -20.68
N MET A 160 0.79 6.89 -19.36
CA MET A 160 -0.26 7.07 -18.35
C MET A 160 -0.87 8.48 -18.42
N ALA A 161 -0.04 9.52 -18.59
CA ALA A 161 -0.52 10.88 -18.77
C ALA A 161 -1.38 11.04 -20.03
N GLY A 162 -0.99 10.39 -21.14
CA GLY A 162 -1.79 10.33 -22.36
C GLY A 162 -3.15 9.68 -22.13
N ALA A 163 -3.22 8.59 -21.36
CA ALA A 163 -4.49 7.96 -20.99
C ALA A 163 -5.38 8.87 -20.11
N LEU A 164 -4.78 9.62 -19.19
CA LEU A 164 -5.49 10.62 -18.38
C LEU A 164 -6.03 11.77 -19.24
N LEU A 165 -5.22 12.29 -20.16
CA LEU A 165 -5.65 13.32 -21.09
C LEU A 165 -6.76 12.81 -22.02
N ALA A 166 -6.62 11.59 -22.55
CA ALA A 166 -7.68 10.96 -23.35
C ALA A 166 -8.98 10.84 -22.55
N THR A 167 -8.90 10.46 -21.27
CA THR A 167 -10.07 10.43 -20.38
C THR A 167 -10.66 11.84 -20.20
N ALA A 168 -9.83 12.87 -20.05
CA ALA A 168 -10.29 14.25 -19.89
C ALA A 168 -11.06 14.79 -21.11
N LEU A 169 -10.73 14.27 -22.30
CA LEU A 169 -11.30 14.72 -23.56
C LEU A 169 -12.44 13.84 -24.07
N LEU A 170 -12.40 12.54 -23.76
CA LEU A 170 -13.27 11.51 -24.36
C LEU A 170 -14.02 10.68 -23.31
N GLY A 171 -13.83 10.95 -22.03
CA GLY A 171 -14.50 10.23 -20.95
C GLY A 171 -16.02 10.44 -20.97
N ASP A 172 -16.70 9.70 -20.09
CA ASP A 172 -18.13 9.88 -19.89
C ASP A 172 -18.41 11.13 -19.06
N ASP A 173 -19.25 12.02 -19.58
CA ASP A 173 -19.76 13.18 -18.85
C ASP A 173 -20.85 12.74 -17.88
N VAL A 174 -20.63 13.00 -16.59
CA VAL A 174 -21.65 12.90 -15.54
C VAL A 174 -21.71 14.23 -14.82
N ASP A 175 -22.85 14.92 -14.93
CA ASP A 175 -23.13 16.23 -14.33
C ASP A 175 -22.02 17.28 -14.56
N GLY A 176 -21.45 17.31 -15.77
CA GLY A 176 -20.45 18.30 -16.18
C GLY A 176 -19.00 17.94 -15.83
N ALA A 177 -18.76 16.72 -15.34
CA ALA A 177 -17.43 16.18 -15.03
C ALA A 177 -17.10 14.97 -15.93
N VAL A 178 -16.03 15.09 -16.72
CA VAL A 178 -15.56 14.07 -17.67
C VAL A 178 -14.36 13.32 -17.07
N ARG A 179 -14.57 12.61 -15.96
CA ARG A 179 -13.49 11.95 -15.20
C ARG A 179 -13.58 10.42 -15.16
N TRP A 180 -14.59 9.84 -15.80
CA TRP A 180 -14.83 8.40 -15.77
C TRP A 180 -14.81 7.75 -17.14
N VAL A 181 -14.54 6.45 -17.14
CA VAL A 181 -14.69 5.57 -18.30
C VAL A 181 -15.59 4.42 -17.90
N ARG A 182 -16.68 4.19 -18.65
CA ARG A 182 -17.57 3.05 -18.45
C ARG A 182 -17.03 1.81 -19.16
N LEU A 183 -16.80 0.75 -18.38
CA LEU A 183 -16.43 -0.58 -18.88
C LEU A 183 -17.41 -1.61 -18.32
N GLY A 184 -18.22 -2.23 -19.19
CA GLY A 184 -19.13 -3.31 -18.79
C GLY A 184 -20.15 -2.92 -17.70
N GLY A 185 -20.64 -1.68 -17.70
CA GLY A 185 -21.56 -1.17 -16.67
C GLY A 185 -20.90 -0.79 -15.34
N LEU A 186 -19.56 -0.74 -15.29
CA LEU A 186 -18.79 -0.20 -14.18
C LEU A 186 -18.18 1.14 -14.57
N SER A 187 -18.27 2.12 -13.68
CA SER A 187 -17.59 3.40 -13.82
C SER A 187 -16.20 3.30 -13.19
N ILE A 188 -15.15 3.53 -13.98
CA ILE A 188 -13.77 3.55 -13.53
C ILE A 188 -13.28 4.99 -13.60
N GLN A 189 -12.51 5.42 -12.61
CA GLN A 189 -11.86 6.74 -12.56
C GLN A 189 -10.36 6.53 -12.78
N PRO A 190 -9.85 6.71 -14.02
CA PRO A 190 -8.47 6.40 -14.37
C PRO A 190 -7.45 7.20 -13.55
N SER A 191 -7.74 8.45 -13.20
CA SER A 191 -6.87 9.30 -12.37
C SER A 191 -6.58 8.69 -11.01
N LEU A 192 -7.58 8.09 -10.36
CA LEU A 192 -7.42 7.43 -9.05
C LEU A 192 -6.61 6.12 -9.12
N ILE A 193 -6.47 5.54 -10.32
CA ILE A 193 -5.62 4.38 -10.59
C ILE A 193 -4.19 4.81 -10.92
N LEU A 194 -4.04 5.73 -11.87
CA LEU A 194 -2.75 6.03 -12.51
C LEU A 194 -1.92 7.07 -11.74
N LEU A 195 -2.54 8.13 -11.21
CA LEU A 195 -1.78 9.21 -10.56
C LEU A 195 -0.95 8.73 -9.37
N PRO A 196 -1.46 7.87 -8.45
CA PRO A 196 -0.64 7.41 -7.35
C PRO A 196 0.61 6.66 -7.80
N LEU A 197 0.49 5.84 -8.84
CA LEU A 197 1.64 5.16 -9.43
C LEU A 197 2.60 6.17 -10.10
N MET A 198 2.08 7.11 -10.88
CA MET A 198 2.87 8.13 -11.57
C MET A 198 3.73 8.95 -10.61
N VAL A 199 3.15 9.46 -9.52
CA VAL A 199 3.87 10.29 -8.55
C VAL A 199 4.98 9.50 -7.84
N VAL A 200 4.70 8.27 -7.40
CA VAL A 200 5.70 7.44 -6.72
C VAL A 200 6.80 6.99 -7.69
N ALA A 201 6.46 6.72 -8.96
CA ALA A 201 7.45 6.43 -9.99
C ALA A 201 8.33 7.64 -10.32
N PHE A 202 7.73 8.84 -10.39
CA PHE A 202 8.44 10.11 -10.62
C PHE A 202 9.43 10.42 -9.50
N ALA A 203 9.16 10.01 -8.26
CA ALA A 203 10.12 10.14 -7.15
C ALA A 203 11.49 9.50 -7.46
N ARG A 204 11.52 8.47 -8.33
CA ARG A 204 12.70 7.68 -8.70
C ARG A 204 13.29 8.04 -10.06
N CYS A 205 12.52 8.64 -10.96
CA CYS A 205 12.96 9.01 -12.31
C CYS A 205 12.35 10.37 -12.70
N ARG A 206 13.22 11.39 -12.78
CA ARG A 206 12.85 12.80 -13.01
C ARG A 206 13.48 13.33 -14.29
N ASP A 207 13.38 12.56 -15.37
CA ASP A 207 13.83 13.02 -16.69
C ASP A 207 12.79 13.95 -17.35
N ALA A 208 13.18 14.57 -18.47
CA ALA A 208 12.33 15.52 -19.18
C ALA A 208 11.01 14.91 -19.68
N LEU A 209 11.01 13.62 -20.07
CA LEU A 209 9.83 12.93 -20.57
C LEU A 209 8.85 12.64 -19.43
N ALA A 210 9.36 12.20 -18.28
CA ALA A 210 8.60 12.02 -17.06
C ALA A 210 8.00 13.36 -16.59
N THR A 211 8.76 14.45 -16.60
CA THR A 211 8.27 15.80 -16.28
C THR A 211 7.16 16.23 -17.22
N ALA A 212 7.36 16.07 -18.54
CA ALA A 212 6.33 16.38 -19.53
C ALA A 212 5.04 15.58 -19.27
N GLY A 213 5.17 14.28 -18.95
CA GLY A 213 4.04 13.45 -18.54
C GLY A 213 3.32 13.98 -17.29
N MET A 214 4.04 14.41 -16.25
CA MET A 214 3.43 15.01 -15.06
C MET A 214 2.71 16.34 -15.36
N ILE A 215 3.26 17.17 -16.26
CA ILE A 215 2.63 18.41 -16.71
C ILE A 215 1.34 18.10 -17.50
N VAL A 216 1.37 17.12 -18.41
CA VAL A 216 0.19 16.67 -19.16
C VAL A 216 -0.88 16.11 -18.20
N ALA A 217 -0.48 15.34 -17.20
CA ALA A 217 -1.41 14.86 -16.17
C ALA A 217 -2.04 16.00 -15.37
N ALA A 218 -1.25 17.02 -15.00
CA ALA A 218 -1.79 18.22 -14.36
C ALA A 218 -2.79 18.96 -15.26
N ALA A 219 -2.48 19.12 -16.55
CA ALA A 219 -3.41 19.71 -17.51
C ALA A 219 -4.71 18.90 -17.63
N ALA A 220 -4.62 17.57 -17.69
CA ALA A 220 -5.78 16.68 -17.70
C ALA A 220 -6.66 16.90 -16.45
N MET A 221 -6.08 17.03 -15.26
CA MET A 221 -6.87 17.27 -14.03
C MET A 221 -7.56 18.63 -14.01
N ALA A 222 -6.95 19.65 -14.60
CA ALA A 222 -7.56 20.97 -14.74
C ALA A 222 -8.74 20.95 -15.73
N ILE A 223 -8.65 20.14 -16.79
CA ILE A 223 -9.73 19.93 -17.77
C ILE A 223 -10.88 19.12 -17.15
N GLN A 224 -10.58 18.13 -16.29
CA GLN A 224 -11.54 17.23 -15.61
C GLN A 224 -12.24 17.83 -14.38
N PRO A 225 -12.13 19.14 -14.15
CA PRO A 225 -11.98 19.78 -12.82
C PRO A 225 -12.06 18.84 -11.59
N ASP A 226 -11.09 17.95 -11.41
CA ASP A 226 -11.06 17.03 -10.26
C ASP A 226 -10.11 17.54 -9.16
N ARG A 227 -10.65 18.30 -8.20
CA ARG A 227 -9.84 18.88 -7.10
C ARG A 227 -9.18 17.83 -6.21
N ALA A 228 -9.79 16.65 -6.03
CA ALA A 228 -9.17 15.60 -5.24
C ALA A 228 -7.92 15.07 -5.94
N MET A 229 -8.01 14.77 -7.24
CA MET A 229 -6.90 14.21 -8.00
C MET A 229 -5.80 15.25 -8.26
N ALA A 230 -6.17 16.50 -8.55
CA ALA A 230 -5.23 17.62 -8.64
C ALA A 230 -4.52 17.87 -7.29
N GLY A 231 -5.26 17.79 -6.18
CA GLY A 231 -4.71 17.92 -4.83
C GLY A 231 -3.73 16.78 -4.48
N MET A 232 -4.06 15.54 -4.84
CA MET A 232 -3.16 14.39 -4.69
C MET A 232 -1.86 14.57 -5.47
N LEU A 233 -1.94 15.04 -6.72
CA LEU A 233 -0.77 15.34 -7.55
C LEU A 233 0.08 16.45 -6.92
N ALA A 234 -0.55 17.54 -6.47
CA ALA A 234 0.14 18.70 -5.89
C ALA A 234 0.81 18.36 -4.54
N ALA A 235 0.12 17.63 -3.67
CA ALA A 235 0.66 17.20 -2.38
C ALA A 235 1.84 16.22 -2.54
N GLY A 236 1.69 15.26 -3.46
CA GLY A 236 2.73 14.27 -3.75
C GLY A 236 4.00 14.89 -4.35
N LEU A 237 3.87 15.83 -5.29
CA LEU A 237 5.01 16.57 -5.82
C LEU A 237 5.55 17.60 -4.83
N GLY A 238 4.69 18.20 -4.00
CA GLY A 238 5.06 19.19 -3.00
C GLY A 238 6.00 18.62 -1.94
N VAL A 239 5.69 17.43 -1.40
CA VAL A 239 6.59 16.78 -0.43
C VAL A 239 7.95 16.46 -1.06
N LEU A 240 7.96 15.99 -2.31
CA LEU A 240 9.21 15.72 -3.02
C LEU A 240 10.03 17.01 -3.18
N ALA A 241 9.38 18.13 -3.51
CA ALA A 241 10.06 19.41 -3.74
C ALA A 241 10.66 19.98 -2.46
N VAL A 242 9.98 19.81 -1.32
CA VAL A 242 10.51 20.17 0.00
C VAL A 242 11.73 19.32 0.35
N MET A 243 11.71 18.02 0.05
CA MET A 243 12.81 17.12 0.38
C MET A 243 14.04 17.32 -0.51
N ARG A 244 13.84 17.45 -1.82
CA ARG A 244 14.90 17.54 -2.82
C ARG A 244 14.45 18.41 -4.01
N PRO A 245 14.52 19.74 -3.88
CA PRO A 245 14.11 20.63 -4.95
C PRO A 245 15.06 20.48 -6.14
N GLU A 246 14.48 20.33 -7.34
CA GLU A 246 15.22 20.27 -8.60
C GLU A 246 14.34 20.74 -9.75
N ARG A 247 14.95 21.14 -10.88
CA ARG A 247 14.25 21.86 -11.95
C ARG A 247 13.05 21.12 -12.53
N HIS A 248 13.17 19.81 -12.70
CA HIS A 248 12.14 18.96 -13.29
C HIS A 248 10.94 18.85 -12.35
N LEU A 249 11.21 18.63 -11.06
CA LEU A 249 10.21 18.63 -10.01
C LEU A 249 9.54 19.98 -9.79
N ILE A 250 10.29 21.10 -9.81
CA ILE A 250 9.71 22.44 -9.65
C ILE A 250 8.77 22.76 -10.82
N ALA A 251 9.15 22.40 -12.06
CA ALA A 251 8.29 22.57 -13.23
C ALA A 251 7.01 21.74 -13.12
N ALA A 252 7.12 20.45 -12.76
CA ALA A 252 5.96 19.58 -12.56
C ALA A 252 5.06 20.07 -11.40
N LEU A 253 5.65 20.52 -10.30
CA LEU A 253 4.93 21.07 -9.16
C LEU A 253 4.21 22.37 -9.54
N GLY A 254 4.85 23.28 -10.26
CA GLY A 254 4.25 24.53 -10.73
C GLY A 254 3.00 24.25 -11.57
N ALA A 255 3.09 23.32 -12.53
CA ALA A 255 1.94 22.88 -13.31
C ALA A 255 0.84 22.24 -12.45
N SER A 256 1.23 21.40 -11.48
CA SER A 256 0.27 20.75 -10.58
C SER A 256 -0.44 21.74 -9.64
N VAL A 257 0.25 22.75 -9.12
CA VAL A 257 -0.34 23.79 -8.27
C VAL A 257 -1.27 24.67 -9.10
N ALA A 258 -0.88 25.04 -10.32
CA ALA A 258 -1.76 25.78 -11.24
C ALA A 258 -3.01 24.97 -11.58
N SER A 259 -2.87 23.66 -11.83
CA SER A 259 -3.99 22.76 -12.05
C SER A 259 -4.92 22.69 -10.83
N PHE A 260 -4.37 22.48 -9.63
CA PHE A 260 -5.17 22.45 -8.41
C PHE A 260 -5.89 23.79 -8.18
N ALA A 261 -5.22 24.92 -8.36
CA ALA A 261 -5.84 26.24 -8.29
C ALA A 261 -6.99 26.40 -9.29
N ALA A 262 -6.82 25.94 -10.54
CA ALA A 262 -7.89 25.95 -11.54
C ALA A 262 -9.10 25.10 -11.09
N THR A 263 -8.87 23.93 -10.48
CA THR A 263 -9.94 23.09 -9.93
C THR A 263 -10.62 23.68 -8.69
N LEU A 264 -9.97 24.60 -7.96
CA LEU A 264 -10.60 25.31 -6.84
C LEU A 264 -11.53 26.43 -7.31
N VAL A 265 -11.25 27.04 -8.47
CA VAL A 265 -12.09 28.08 -9.06
C VAL A 265 -13.39 27.50 -9.64
N ARG A 266 -13.33 26.27 -10.17
CA ARG A 266 -14.50 25.57 -10.71
C ARG A 266 -15.09 24.63 -9.66
N ALA A 267 -16.23 25.00 -9.08
CA ALA A 267 -16.90 24.18 -8.08
C ALA A 267 -17.26 22.78 -8.64
N ASP A 268 -16.84 21.73 -7.94
CA ASP A 268 -17.34 20.37 -8.17
C ASP A 268 -18.74 20.26 -7.54
N THR A 269 -19.77 20.15 -8.38
CA THR A 269 -21.19 20.13 -7.99
C THR A 269 -21.74 18.72 -7.80
N LEU A 270 -20.90 17.70 -7.84
CA LEU A 270 -21.35 16.32 -7.74
C LEU A 270 -21.94 16.02 -6.35
N ALA A 271 -23.13 15.42 -6.39
CA ALA A 271 -23.79 14.94 -5.19
C ALA A 271 -23.01 13.79 -4.55
N ALA A 272 -23.07 13.70 -3.23
CA ALA A 272 -22.47 12.60 -2.50
C ALA A 272 -23.15 11.27 -2.87
N VAL A 273 -22.35 10.28 -3.25
CA VAL A 273 -22.81 8.94 -3.58
C VAL A 273 -22.78 8.05 -2.33
N PRO A 274 -23.89 7.36 -2.00
CA PRO A 274 -23.95 6.48 -0.84
C PRO A 274 -22.85 5.41 -0.83
N TYR A 275 -22.28 5.16 0.35
CA TYR A 275 -21.20 4.19 0.60
C TYR A 275 -19.86 4.51 -0.10
N VAL A 276 -19.76 5.61 -0.85
CA VAL A 276 -18.54 6.06 -1.54
C VAL A 276 -18.00 7.31 -0.86
N ASP A 277 -18.86 8.32 -0.75
CA ASP A 277 -18.52 9.66 -0.28
C ASP A 277 -19.00 9.86 1.15
N GLN A 278 -18.35 10.77 1.87
CA GLN A 278 -18.72 11.16 3.25
C GLN A 278 -18.74 9.99 4.26
N ILE A 279 -18.24 8.80 3.90
CA ILE A 279 -18.28 7.63 4.79
C ILE A 279 -17.39 7.77 6.01
N LEU A 280 -16.45 8.72 6.01
CA LEU A 280 -15.70 9.11 7.22
C LEU A 280 -16.62 9.65 8.33
N TYR A 281 -17.80 10.16 7.96
CA TYR A 281 -18.79 10.71 8.88
C TYR A 281 -20.03 9.81 8.96
N SER A 282 -20.64 9.48 7.82
CA SER A 282 -21.91 8.74 7.78
C SER A 282 -21.83 7.31 8.34
N SER A 283 -20.63 6.75 8.44
CA SER A 283 -20.42 5.46 9.12
C SER A 283 -20.65 5.52 10.63
N PHE A 284 -20.45 6.68 11.27
CA PHE A 284 -20.75 6.87 12.69
C PHE A 284 -22.26 6.95 12.96
N ASP A 285 -23.04 7.44 11.99
CA ASP A 285 -24.50 7.46 12.06
C ASP A 285 -25.09 6.04 12.03
N VAL A 286 -24.36 5.09 11.42
CA VAL A 286 -24.72 3.66 11.46
C VAL A 286 -24.32 3.05 12.80
N HIS A 287 -23.04 3.13 13.17
CA HIS A 287 -22.52 2.59 14.43
C HIS A 287 -21.10 3.11 14.72
N ALA A 288 -20.77 3.37 15.99
CA ALA A 288 -19.43 3.84 16.37
C ALA A 288 -18.28 2.90 15.92
N ALA A 289 -18.49 1.58 16.00
CA ALA A 289 -17.53 0.59 15.51
C ALA A 289 -17.37 0.60 13.98
N ALA A 290 -18.42 0.97 13.23
CA ALA A 290 -18.35 1.10 11.77
C ALA A 290 -17.52 2.34 11.40
N GLY A 291 -17.73 3.46 12.10
CA GLY A 291 -16.86 4.63 11.99
C GLY A 291 -15.40 4.34 12.34
N ALA A 292 -15.16 3.61 13.43
CA ALA A 292 -13.82 3.17 13.81
C ALA A 292 -13.18 2.26 12.74
N ALA A 293 -13.95 1.36 12.12
CA ALA A 293 -13.47 0.52 11.02
C ALA A 293 -13.06 1.37 9.79
N VAL A 294 -13.85 2.41 9.46
CA VAL A 294 -13.54 3.29 8.33
C VAL A 294 -12.29 4.12 8.57
N LEU A 295 -12.16 4.72 9.76
CA LEU A 295 -10.96 5.46 10.15
C LEU A 295 -9.73 4.56 10.24
N GLY A 296 -9.89 3.36 10.81
CA GLY A 296 -8.82 2.36 10.88
C GLY A 296 -8.36 1.92 9.50
N GLY A 297 -9.28 1.64 8.58
CA GLY A 297 -8.98 1.30 7.19
C GLY A 297 -8.23 2.43 6.46
N SER A 298 -8.65 3.68 6.67
CA SER A 298 -8.00 4.85 6.08
C SER A 298 -6.58 5.05 6.65
N ALA A 299 -6.40 4.89 7.96
CA ALA A 299 -5.09 5.00 8.61
C ALA A 299 -4.11 3.91 8.15
N LEU A 300 -4.61 2.69 7.89
CA LEU A 300 -3.79 1.59 7.38
C LEU A 300 -3.12 1.93 6.03
N LEU A 301 -3.73 2.79 5.21
CA LEU A 301 -3.17 3.19 3.92
C LEU A 301 -1.81 3.89 4.05
N LEU A 302 -1.57 4.56 5.17
CA LEU A 302 -0.36 5.34 5.44
C LEU A 302 0.77 4.52 6.06
N VAL A 303 0.47 3.32 6.56
CA VAL A 303 1.44 2.47 7.28
C VAL A 303 2.68 2.14 6.43
N PRO A 304 2.58 1.77 5.15
CA PRO A 304 3.77 1.48 4.35
C PRO A 304 4.70 2.69 4.20
N ALA A 305 4.14 3.89 4.09
CA ALA A 305 4.92 5.13 4.05
C ALA A 305 5.64 5.39 5.37
N ILE A 306 4.93 5.29 6.50
CA ILE A 306 5.49 5.54 7.84
C ILE A 306 6.60 4.54 8.16
N VAL A 307 6.35 3.25 7.89
CA VAL A 307 7.32 2.19 8.15
C VAL A 307 8.54 2.32 7.23
N GLY A 308 8.31 2.52 5.93
CA GLY A 308 9.38 2.67 4.94
C GLY A 308 10.24 3.91 5.20
N TRP A 309 9.63 5.04 5.53
CA TRP A 309 10.35 6.28 5.87
C TRP A 309 11.36 6.10 7.02
N ARG A 310 10.96 5.36 8.05
CA ARG A 310 11.78 5.09 9.24
C ARG A 310 12.88 4.05 8.96
N ARG A 311 12.58 3.02 8.17
CA ARG A 311 13.44 1.84 8.03
C ARG A 311 14.27 1.78 6.74
N ASP A 312 13.99 2.63 5.76
CA ASP A 312 14.70 2.65 4.48
C ASP A 312 15.02 4.10 4.06
N PRO A 313 16.06 4.70 4.68
CA PRO A 313 16.48 6.06 4.42
C PRO A 313 16.82 6.34 2.95
N ALA A 314 17.30 5.32 2.22
CA ALA A 314 17.73 5.45 0.83
C ALA A 314 16.56 5.75 -0.12
N ASN A 315 15.35 5.27 0.19
CA ASN A 315 14.17 5.42 -0.67
C ASN A 315 13.08 6.32 -0.06
N ARG A 316 13.45 7.20 0.88
CA ARG A 316 12.52 8.12 1.57
C ARG A 316 11.62 8.91 0.63
N ASP A 317 12.14 9.39 -0.49
CA ASP A 317 11.38 10.13 -1.51
C ASP A 317 10.16 9.32 -1.99
N SER A 318 10.32 8.02 -2.24
CA SER A 318 9.23 7.15 -2.71
C SER A 318 8.18 6.92 -1.63
N TYR A 319 8.58 6.71 -0.38
CA TYR A 319 7.64 6.53 0.74
C TYR A 319 6.90 7.83 1.07
N ALA A 320 7.57 8.98 1.01
CA ALA A 320 6.94 10.28 1.19
C ALA A 320 5.92 10.56 0.10
N ALA A 321 6.29 10.40 -1.17
CA ALA A 321 5.36 10.53 -2.29
C ALA A 321 4.13 9.63 -2.11
N PHE A 322 4.33 8.35 -1.80
CA PHE A 322 3.24 7.40 -1.56
C PHE A 322 2.33 7.86 -0.41
N GLY A 323 2.92 8.21 0.73
CA GLY A 323 2.17 8.63 1.92
C GLY A 323 1.37 9.91 1.69
N PHE A 324 1.98 10.93 1.08
CA PHE A 324 1.31 12.21 0.84
C PHE A 324 0.22 12.14 -0.22
N VAL A 325 0.39 11.31 -1.25
CA VAL A 325 -0.67 11.07 -2.23
C VAL A 325 -1.90 10.46 -1.57
N TRP A 326 -1.73 9.37 -0.81
CA TRP A 326 -2.87 8.71 -0.16
C TRP A 326 -3.46 9.54 0.99
N LEU A 327 -2.62 10.28 1.72
CA LEU A 327 -3.08 11.24 2.72
C LEU A 327 -3.93 12.33 2.08
N ALA A 328 -3.50 12.91 0.95
CA ALA A 328 -4.27 13.90 0.23
C ALA A 328 -5.62 13.35 -0.26
N GLY A 329 -5.66 12.09 -0.71
CA GLY A 329 -6.92 11.41 -1.07
C GLY A 329 -7.86 11.26 0.13
N ILE A 330 -7.34 10.87 1.30
CA ILE A 330 -8.12 10.79 2.55
C ILE A 330 -8.63 12.18 2.96
N MET A 331 -7.78 13.21 2.88
CA MET A 331 -8.14 14.59 3.19
C MET A 331 -9.20 15.14 2.22
N ALA A 332 -9.10 14.81 0.93
CA ALA A 332 -10.11 15.19 -0.05
C ALA A 332 -11.48 14.57 0.31
N ALA A 333 -11.51 13.28 0.65
CA ALA A 333 -12.72 12.60 1.12
C ALA A 333 -13.28 13.18 2.44
N ALA A 334 -12.43 13.71 3.31
CA ALA A 334 -12.85 14.39 4.53
C ALA A 334 -13.43 15.79 4.27
N LEU A 335 -12.95 16.50 3.24
CA LEU A 335 -13.28 17.89 2.98
C LEU A 335 -14.38 18.09 1.93
N GLY A 336 -14.75 17.04 1.19
CA GLY A 336 -15.75 17.15 0.13
C GLY A 336 -16.33 15.80 -0.27
N ASN A 337 -17.23 15.82 -1.26
CA ASN A 337 -17.88 14.64 -1.82
C ASN A 337 -16.92 13.87 -2.73
N TYR A 338 -15.88 13.31 -2.13
CA TYR A 338 -14.90 12.48 -2.81
C TYR A 338 -14.88 11.06 -2.26
N PRO A 339 -14.55 10.08 -3.12
CA PRO A 339 -14.45 8.69 -2.70
C PRO A 339 -13.45 8.53 -1.57
N THR A 340 -13.89 7.92 -0.46
CA THR A 340 -12.97 7.54 0.62
C THR A 340 -12.10 6.37 0.14
N PRO A 341 -10.78 6.53 -0.01
CA PRO A 341 -9.95 5.55 -0.69
C PRO A 341 -10.00 4.16 -0.02
N ILE A 342 -10.16 3.12 -0.84
CA ILE A 342 -10.15 1.68 -0.50
C ILE A 342 -11.30 1.20 0.40
N VAL A 343 -11.66 1.98 1.40
CA VAL A 343 -12.66 1.63 2.41
C VAL A 343 -14.08 1.84 1.89
N GLY A 344 -14.28 2.88 1.09
CA GLY A 344 -15.56 3.13 0.41
C GLY A 344 -15.79 2.17 -0.76
N TYR A 345 -17.02 2.14 -1.24
CA TYR A 345 -17.34 1.48 -2.50
C TYR A 345 -16.58 2.17 -3.65
N GLY A 346 -15.82 1.41 -4.43
CA GLY A 346 -15.07 1.95 -5.56
C GLY A 346 -13.80 1.16 -5.87
N GLY A 347 -13.77 0.51 -7.05
CA GLY A 347 -12.62 -0.32 -7.43
C GLY A 347 -11.35 0.46 -7.78
N SER A 348 -11.49 1.69 -8.28
CA SER A 348 -10.35 2.49 -8.79
C SER A 348 -9.29 2.76 -7.71
N ALA A 349 -9.69 3.13 -6.49
CA ALA A 349 -8.76 3.38 -5.39
C ALA A 349 -8.01 2.10 -4.96
N ILE A 350 -8.71 0.97 -4.94
CA ILE A 350 -8.13 -0.33 -4.55
C ILE A 350 -7.05 -0.73 -5.56
N ILE A 351 -7.36 -0.64 -6.85
CA ILE A 351 -6.41 -0.96 -7.93
C ILE A 351 -5.25 0.05 -7.91
N GLY A 352 -5.53 1.35 -7.80
CA GLY A 352 -4.52 2.40 -7.74
C GLY A 352 -3.54 2.24 -6.58
N TYR A 353 -4.04 1.88 -5.40
CA TYR A 353 -3.19 1.59 -4.24
C TYR A 353 -2.29 0.40 -4.50
N ALA A 354 -2.84 -0.74 -4.93
CA ALA A 354 -2.08 -1.93 -5.25
C ALA A 354 -1.00 -1.66 -6.31
N LEU A 355 -1.33 -0.91 -7.37
CA LEU A 355 -0.37 -0.55 -8.41
C LEU A 355 0.71 0.41 -7.91
N SER A 356 0.38 1.39 -7.08
CA SER A 356 1.38 2.32 -6.53
C SER A 356 2.44 1.62 -5.67
N LEU A 357 2.14 0.45 -5.10
CA LEU A 357 3.13 -0.41 -4.43
C LEU A 357 4.22 -0.93 -5.39
N LEU A 358 3.96 -1.01 -6.70
CA LEU A 358 4.97 -1.38 -7.71
C LEU A 358 6.16 -0.42 -7.74
N ALA A 359 5.93 0.85 -7.41
CA ALA A 359 6.96 1.88 -7.42
C ALA A 359 7.80 1.90 -6.13
N LEU A 360 7.30 1.31 -5.04
CA LEU A 360 8.07 1.13 -3.80
C LEU A 360 9.17 0.04 -3.95
N PRO A 361 10.27 0.10 -3.17
CA PRO A 361 11.31 -0.93 -3.16
C PRO A 361 10.74 -2.34 -2.91
N LYS A 362 11.38 -3.40 -3.43
CA LYS A 362 10.96 -4.78 -3.13
C LYS A 362 11.50 -5.26 -1.78
N LEU A 363 12.75 -4.92 -1.50
CA LEU A 363 13.48 -5.26 -0.29
C LEU A 363 14.19 -4.02 0.24
N THR A 364 14.18 -3.82 1.56
CA THR A 364 14.99 -2.79 2.21
C THR A 364 16.31 -3.41 2.67
N GLY A 365 17.44 -2.82 2.28
CA GLY A 365 18.77 -3.20 2.79
C GLY A 365 19.51 -4.33 2.06
N ALA A 366 19.48 -4.42 0.73
CA ALA A 366 20.60 -5.05 0.02
C ALA A 366 21.73 -4.01 -0.05
N GLY A 367 22.77 -4.21 0.75
CA GLY A 367 23.89 -3.29 0.86
C GLY A 367 24.50 -2.95 -0.49
N VAL A 368 24.65 -1.66 -0.75
CA VAL A 368 25.76 -1.16 -1.54
C VAL A 368 27.02 -1.48 -0.73
N GLY A 369 27.86 -2.39 -1.25
CA GLY A 369 29.22 -2.61 -0.75
C GLY A 369 29.45 -3.94 -0.04
N VAL A 370 29.51 -5.04 -0.80
CA VAL A 370 30.41 -6.19 -0.50
C VAL A 370 30.98 -6.76 -1.81
N ASP A 371 30.23 -6.72 -2.92
CA ASP A 371 30.71 -7.30 -4.19
C ASP A 371 31.70 -6.44 -4.99
N ALA A 372 31.96 -5.19 -4.58
CA ALA A 372 32.94 -4.32 -5.25
C ALA A 372 34.34 -4.35 -4.62
N GLN A 373 34.50 -4.96 -3.43
CA GLN A 373 35.78 -4.98 -2.71
C GLN A 373 36.50 -6.33 -2.80
N ALA A 374 35.80 -7.41 -3.21
CA ALA A 374 36.40 -8.72 -3.48
C ALA A 374 37.08 -8.81 -4.87
N ALA A 375 36.94 -7.81 -5.73
CA ALA A 375 37.55 -7.77 -7.07
C ALA A 375 38.80 -6.87 -7.16
N GLY A 376 39.24 -6.26 -6.05
CA GLY A 376 40.35 -5.29 -6.03
C GLY A 376 41.59 -5.69 -5.23
N GLU A 377 41.60 -6.85 -4.56
CA GLU A 377 42.70 -7.28 -3.67
C GLU A 377 43.44 -8.54 -4.14
N ALA A 378 43.29 -8.91 -5.41
CA ALA A 378 44.04 -10.02 -6.02
C ALA A 378 44.86 -9.58 -7.24
N GLU A 379 45.58 -8.46 -7.15
CA GLU A 379 46.64 -8.16 -8.12
C GLU A 379 47.72 -7.22 -7.54
N THR A 380 48.42 -7.68 -6.49
CA THR A 380 49.73 -7.14 -6.13
C THR A 380 50.66 -8.28 -5.74
N THR A 381 51.29 -8.89 -6.74
CA THR A 381 52.54 -9.64 -6.55
C THR A 381 53.54 -9.11 -7.57
N PRO A 382 54.57 -8.34 -7.15
CA PRO A 382 55.64 -7.97 -8.06
C PRO A 382 56.59 -9.17 -8.16
N LEU A 383 56.53 -9.91 -9.27
CA LEU A 383 57.57 -10.87 -9.62
C LEU A 383 58.73 -10.09 -10.26
N ASP A 384 59.69 -9.75 -9.42
CA ASP A 384 61.00 -9.24 -9.79
C ASP A 384 61.73 -10.30 -10.66
N ARG A 385 61.92 -10.02 -11.95
CA ARG A 385 62.78 -10.84 -12.82
C ARG A 385 63.33 -10.05 -14.00
N HIS A 386 64.15 -9.03 -13.71
CA HIS A 386 65.14 -8.53 -14.67
C HIS A 386 66.42 -8.10 -13.97
N LEU A 387 67.28 -9.07 -13.67
CA LEU A 387 68.73 -8.87 -13.54
C LEU A 387 69.43 -10.12 -14.08
N LEU A 388 69.94 -10.04 -15.31
CA LEU A 388 71.14 -10.75 -15.77
C LEU A 388 71.67 -9.99 -17.00
N VAL A 389 72.59 -9.08 -16.73
CA VAL A 389 73.64 -8.66 -17.67
C VAL A 389 74.95 -9.09 -17.03
N GLY A 390 75.79 -9.85 -17.75
CA GLY A 390 77.11 -10.25 -17.29
C GLY A 390 77.82 -11.29 -18.17
N ALA A 391 78.43 -10.80 -19.25
CA ALA A 391 79.67 -11.24 -19.91
C ALA A 391 80.13 -12.71 -19.84
N ALA A 392 80.18 -13.38 -21.01
CA ALA A 392 81.38 -13.92 -21.66
C ALA A 392 80.99 -14.57 -23.00
#